data_AF-A0A2V7AQK8-F1
#
_entry.id   AF-A0A2V7AQK8-F1
#
_cell.length_a   1.000
_cell.length_b   1.000
_cell.length_c   1.000
_cell.angle_alpha   90.00
_cell.angle_beta   90.00
_cell.angle_gamma   90.00
#
_symmetry.space_group_name_H-M   'P 1'
#
loop_
_entity.id
_entity.type
_entity.pdbx_description
1 polymer ?
#
loop_
_entity_poly.entity_id
_entity_poly.type
_entity_poly.pdbx_seq_one_letter_code
_entity_poly.pdbx_strand_id
1 'polypeptide(L)' 'MWRRSLVAALLIAALVVISVAAPAAALQVGDKAPDFTLPATTAEKFSLSQFQGKSNVVLFGFIGAFTPT' A
#
# COMPACT_ATOMS: atom_id res chain seq x y z
N MET A 1 17.40 16.22 -36.94
CA MET A 1 17.74 15.13 -35.98
C MET A 1 17.23 15.39 -34.57
N TRP A 2 17.33 16.62 -34.03
CA TRP A 2 16.94 16.97 -32.64
C TRP A 2 15.50 16.66 -32.23
N ARG A 3 14.52 16.89 -33.12
CA ARG A 3 13.09 16.66 -32.84
C ARG A 3 12.77 15.19 -32.53
N ARG A 4 13.48 14.26 -33.16
CA ARG A 4 13.30 12.82 -32.95
C ARG A 4 13.87 12.37 -31.60
N SER A 5 14.98 12.95 -31.18
CA SER A 5 15.61 12.69 -29.88
C SER A 5 14.79 13.21 -28.70
N LEU A 6 14.15 14.38 -28.85
CA LEU A 6 13.25 14.94 -27.82
C LEU A 6 11.97 14.10 -27.65
N VAL A 7 11.38 13.64 -28.75
CA VAL A 7 10.20 12.77 -28.70
C VAL A 7 10.55 11.42 -28.06
N ALA A 8 11.70 10.83 -28.40
CA ALA A 8 12.15 9.59 -27.77
C ALA A 8 12.39 9.75 -26.26
N ALA A 9 13.03 10.83 -25.82
CA ALA A 9 13.24 11.11 -24.40
C ALA A 9 11.91 11.30 -23.65
N LEU A 10 10.93 11.96 -24.26
CA LEU A 10 9.60 12.18 -23.68
C LEU A 10 8.79 10.88 -23.58
N LEU A 11 8.92 9.99 -24.57
CA LEU A 11 8.30 8.65 -24.54
C LEU A 11 8.92 7.76 -23.47
N ILE A 12 10.25 7.81 -23.29
CA ILE A 12 10.93 7.06 -22.23
C ILE A 12 10.53 7.58 -20.84
N ALA A 13 10.47 8.91 -20.67
CA ALA A 13 10.01 9.51 -19.41
C ALA A 13 8.56 9.12 -19.09
N ALA A 14 7.67 9.12 -20.09
CA ALA A 14 6.29 8.66 -19.92
C ALA A 14 6.22 7.17 -19.53
N LEU A 15 7.05 6.30 -20.14
CA LEU A 15 7.10 4.87 -19.80
C LEU A 15 7.58 4.63 -18.37
N VAL A 16 8.55 5.41 -17.89
CA VAL A 16 9.02 5.36 -16.49
C VAL A 16 7.91 5.77 -15.52
N VAL A 17 7.17 6.84 -15.83
CA VAL A 17 6.05 7.30 -14.98
C VAL A 17 4.93 6.25 -14.89
N ILE A 18 4.63 5.55 -15.99
CA ILE A 18 3.59 4.51 -16.01
C ILE A 18 4.00 3.27 -15.18
N SER A 19 5.30 2.96 -15.10
CA SER A 19 5.80 1.76 -14.40
C SER A 19 5.68 1.80 -12.86
N VAL A 20 5.53 3.00 -12.27
CA VAL A 20 5.44 3.18 -10.80
C VAL A 20 4.00 3.04 -10.29
N ALA A 21 3.00 3.12 -11.17
CA ALA A 21 1.58 3.12 -10.80
C ALA A 21 0.92 1.74 -10.81
N ALA A 22 1.67 0.66 -10.58
CA ALA A 22 1.09 -0.67 -10.48
C ALA A 22 0.24 -0.81 -9.19
N PRO A 23 -0.98 -1.36 -9.26
CA PRO A 23 -1.78 -1.61 -8.07
C PRO A 23 -1.07 -2.59 -7.15
N ALA A 24 -1.19 -2.38 -5.83
CA ALA A 24 -0.66 -3.30 -4.84
C ALA A 24 -1.31 -4.68 -5.03
N ALA A 25 -0.47 -5.71 -5.21
CA ALA A 25 -0.93 -7.09 -5.35
C ALA A 25 -1.56 -7.58 -4.03
N ALA A 26 -2.56 -8.46 -4.14
CA ALA A 26 -3.14 -9.12 -2.98
C ALA A 26 -2.10 -10.07 -2.33
N LEU A 27 -2.01 -10.00 -1.01
CA LEU A 27 -1.14 -10.87 -0.22
C LEU A 27 -1.51 -12.34 -0.39
N GLN A 28 -0.50 -13.21 -0.44
CA GLN A 28 -0.64 -14.66 -0.45
C GLN A 28 -0.34 -15.26 0.93
N VAL A 29 -0.71 -16.52 1.13
CA VAL A 29 -0.39 -17.24 2.37
C VAL A 29 1.13 -17.39 2.49
N GLY A 30 1.67 -16.98 3.65
CA GLY A 30 3.10 -17.00 3.94
C GLY A 30 3.81 -15.68 3.63
N ASP A 31 3.17 -14.75 2.92
CA ASP A 31 3.73 -13.41 2.72
C ASP A 31 3.83 -12.67 4.05
N LYS A 32 4.91 -11.90 4.20
CA LYS A 32 5.05 -11.01 5.35
C LYS A 32 3.99 -9.93 5.26
N ALA A 33 3.18 -9.80 6.32
CA ALA A 33 2.23 -8.70 6.44
C ALA A 33 2.96 -7.34 6.37
N PRO A 34 2.51 -6.40 5.52
CA PRO A 34 3.05 -5.04 5.47
C PRO A 34 2.90 -4.35 6.82
N ASP A 35 3.91 -3.61 7.23
CA ASP A 35 3.77 -2.76 8.42
C ASP A 35 2.89 -1.56 8.12
N PHE A 36 2.08 -1.16 9.09
CA PHE A 36 1.23 0.02 9.01
C PHE A 36 1.07 0.64 10.39
N THR A 37 0.75 1.92 10.41
CA THR A 37 0.44 2.68 11.63
C THR A 37 -0.95 3.29 11.49
N LEU A 38 -1.86 2.97 12.41
CA LEU A 38 -3.23 3.45 12.40
C LEU A 38 -3.55 4.25 13.67
N PRO A 39 -4.43 5.26 13.59
CA PRO A 39 -5.00 5.89 14.77
C PRO A 39 -5.86 4.88 15.53
N ALA A 40 -5.70 4.82 16.86
CA ALA A 40 -6.64 4.11 17.72
C ALA A 40 -7.77 5.05 18.18
N THR A 41 -8.82 4.45 18.73
CA THR A 41 -9.87 5.17 19.45
C THR A 41 -9.37 5.77 20.78
N THR A 42 -8.23 5.30 21.29
CA THR A 42 -7.66 5.65 22.60
C THR A 42 -6.57 6.73 22.52
N ALA A 43 -6.66 7.64 21.54
CA ALA A 43 -5.72 8.73 21.24
C ALA A 43 -4.31 8.32 20.76
N GLU A 44 -3.80 7.16 21.15
CA GLU A 44 -2.50 6.65 20.68
C GLU A 44 -2.61 5.98 19.30
N LYS A 45 -1.53 6.09 18.50
CA LYS A 45 -1.40 5.32 17.25
C LYS A 45 -0.78 3.96 17.56
N PHE A 46 -1.23 2.92 16.88
CA PHE A 46 -0.61 1.59 16.97
C PHE A 46 0.01 1.21 15.63
N SER A 47 1.11 0.45 15.68
CA SER A 47 1.76 -0.11 14.50
C SER A 47 1.75 -1.62 14.54
N LEU A 48 1.59 -2.28 13.39
CA LEU A 48 1.57 -3.75 13.34
C LEU A 48 2.88 -4.36 13.88
N SER A 49 4.01 -3.72 13.60
CA SER A 49 5.33 -4.09 14.12
C SER A 49 5.42 -4.17 15.65
N GLN A 50 4.55 -3.48 16.39
CA GLN A 50 4.54 -3.56 17.86
C GLN A 50 4.14 -4.95 18.39
N PHE A 51 3.46 -5.76 17.57
CA PHE A 51 2.98 -7.10 17.92
C PHE A 51 3.80 -8.24 17.31
N GLN A 52 4.69 -7.93 16.35
CA GLN A 52 5.51 -8.94 15.67
C GLN A 52 6.37 -9.73 16.69
N GLY A 53 6.28 -11.06 16.62
CA GLY A 53 7.03 -11.97 17.50
C GLY A 53 6.54 -12.02 18.96
N LYS A 54 5.49 -11.28 19.32
CA LYS A 54 4.92 -11.27 20.67
C LYS A 54 3.67 -12.13 20.79
N SER A 55 2.81 -12.10 19.78
CA SER A 55 1.57 -12.87 19.74
C SER A 55 1.07 -13.04 18.30
N ASN A 56 0.15 -14.00 18.12
CA ASN A 56 -0.62 -14.10 16.88
C ASN A 56 -1.58 -12.92 16.77
N VAL A 57 -1.72 -12.36 15.56
CA VAL A 57 -2.56 -11.18 15.29
C VAL A 57 -3.57 -11.51 14.20
N VAL A 58 -4.83 -11.14 14.42
CA VAL A 58 -5.91 -11.25 13.43
C VAL A 58 -6.37 -9.83 13.10
N LEU A 59 -6.38 -9.49 11.81
CA LEU A 59 -6.94 -8.23 11.32
C LEU A 59 -8.39 -8.46 10.91
N PHE A 60 -9.29 -7.63 11.41
CA PHE A 60 -10.70 -7.65 11.06
C PHE A 60 -11.14 -6.25 10.62
N GLY A 61 -11.79 -6.16 9.46
CA GLY A 61 -12.38 -4.95 8.93
C GLY A 61 -13.88 -5.11 8.73
N PHE A 62 -14.62 -4.02 8.92
CA PHE A 62 -16.06 -3.93 8.67
C PHE A 62 -16.34 -2.67 7.84
N ILE A 63 -17.44 -2.67 7.07
CA ILE A 63 -17.75 -1.61 6.09
C ILE A 63 -17.87 -0.24 6.77
N GLY A 64 -18.59 -0.17 7.88
CA GLY A 64 -18.77 1.06 8.62
C GLY A 64 -19.54 0.83 9.91
N ALA A 65 -19.34 1.71 10.87
CA ALA A 65 -20.16 1.70 12.09
C ALA A 65 -21.54 2.26 11.76
N PHE A 66 -22.58 1.72 12.42
CA PHE A 66 -23.96 2.21 12.31
C PHE A 66 -24.57 2.15 10.89
N THR A 67 -24.11 1.23 10.05
CA THR A 67 -24.70 1.00 8.72
C THR A 67 -25.89 0.02 8.81
N PRO A 68 -27.07 0.32 8.21
CA PRO A 68 -28.19 -0.62 8.12
C PRO A 68 -27.80 -1.90 7.37
N THR A 69 -28.33 -3.04 7.82
CA THR A 69 -28.15 -4.37 7.19
C THR A 69 -29.21 -4.66 6.13
#